data_AF-Q6ARB5-F1
#
_entry.id   AF-Q6ARB5-F1
#
_cell.length_a   1.000
_cell.length_b   1.000
_cell.length_c   1.000
_cell.angle_alpha   90.00
_cell.angle_beta   90.00
_cell.angle_gamma   90.00
#
_symmetry.space_group_name_H-M   'P 1'
#
loop_
_entity.id
_entity.type
_entity.pdbx_description
1 polymer ?
#
loop_
_entity_poly.entity_id
_entity_poly.type
_entity_poly.pdbx_seq_one_letter_code
_entity_poly.pdbx_strand_id
1 'polypeptide(L)'
;MNNIPYHHTAKEIKDEINKLTDDASNQVIEETAHRLEGLNYAPPITTPMEKFLRINKGGIMAEIERILNMSAEEACTIVLTQPSKCEDIKVQTISILFYYYKELLLLRAGDGKTWDDIDEMYLYD
;
A
#
# COMPACT_ATOMS: atom_id res chain seq x y z
N MET A 1 -9.03 16.59 8.26
CA MET A 1 -9.67 15.53 7.44
C MET A 1 -8.99 15.54 6.09
N ASN A 2 -7.99 14.68 5.89
CA ASN A 2 -7.27 14.60 4.62
C ASN A 2 -8.19 13.93 3.59
N ASN A 3 -8.64 14.73 2.63
CA ASN A 3 -9.35 14.28 1.44
C ASN A 3 -8.36 13.40 0.65
N ILE A 4 -8.53 12.08 0.66
CA ILE A 4 -7.77 11.19 -0.22
C ILE A 4 -8.37 11.36 -1.63
N PRO A 5 -7.75 12.13 -2.55
CA PRO A 5 -8.38 12.49 -3.80
C PRO A 5 -7.89 11.52 -4.86
N TYR A 6 -8.41 10.29 -4.87
CA TYR A 6 -8.10 9.34 -5.93
C TYR A 6 -9.39 8.65 -6.40
N HIS A 7 -10.09 9.33 -7.32
CA HIS A 7 -11.09 8.69 -8.20
C HIS A 7 -10.38 7.93 -9.34
N HIS A 8 -9.28 7.23 -9.06
CA HIS A 8 -8.65 6.39 -10.08
C HIS A 8 -9.37 5.05 -10.08
N THR A 9 -9.78 4.64 -11.26
CA THR A 9 -10.26 3.28 -11.51
C THR A 9 -9.12 2.28 -11.30
N ALA A 10 -9.45 1.03 -11.00
CA ALA A 10 -8.43 -0.01 -10.83
C ALA A 10 -7.57 -0.21 -12.10
N LYS A 11 -8.09 0.13 -13.28
CA LYS A 11 -7.33 0.12 -14.53
C LYS A 11 -6.25 1.21 -14.53
N GLU A 12 -6.60 2.44 -14.19
CA GLU A 12 -5.64 3.56 -14.11
C GLU A 12 -4.53 3.27 -13.10
N ILE A 13 -4.86 2.68 -11.95
CA ILE A 13 -3.88 2.28 -10.94
C ILE A 13 -2.92 1.22 -11.48
N LYS A 14 -3.42 0.20 -12.18
CA LYS A 14 -2.57 -0.81 -12.83
C LYS A 14 -1.65 -0.18 -13.89
N ASP A 15 -2.17 0.75 -14.68
CA ASP A 15 -1.39 1.47 -15.69
C ASP A 15 -0.30 2.36 -15.06
N GLU A 16 -0.56 2.97 -13.90
CA GLU A 16 0.44 3.70 -13.13
C GLU A 16 1.51 2.78 -12.56
N ILE A 17 1.13 1.66 -11.94
CA ILE A 17 2.08 0.66 -11.42
C ILE A 17 3.02 0.19 -12.53
N ASN A 18 2.49 -0.04 -13.73
CA ASN A 18 3.30 -0.43 -14.89
C ASN A 18 4.36 0.61 -15.26
N LYS A 19 4.14 1.90 -14.98
CA LYS A 19 5.09 2.98 -15.23
C LYS A 19 6.10 3.19 -14.09
N LEU A 20 5.82 2.67 -12.90
CA LEU A 20 6.75 2.77 -11.77
C LEU A 20 8.00 1.91 -12.01
N THR A 21 9.15 2.48 -11.64
CA THR A 21 10.42 1.76 -11.49
C THR A 21 10.42 1.08 -10.12
N ASP A 22 10.66 -0.22 -10.11
CA ASP A 22 10.84 -1.04 -8.91
C ASP A 22 12.04 -1.96 -9.17
N ASP A 23 13.22 -1.36 -9.08
CA ASP A 23 14.52 -1.97 -9.36
C ASP A 23 15.34 -2.19 -8.09
N ALA A 24 14.72 -2.01 -6.92
CA ALA A 24 15.33 -2.31 -5.63
C ALA A 24 15.77 -3.77 -5.59
N SER A 25 17.00 -4.01 -5.16
CA SER A 25 17.50 -5.37 -4.98
C SER A 25 16.76 -6.05 -3.81
N ASN A 26 16.73 -7.39 -3.80
CA ASN A 26 16.16 -8.14 -2.68
C ASN A 26 16.78 -7.75 -1.33
N GLN A 27 18.07 -7.41 -1.32
CA GLN A 27 18.75 -6.94 -0.11
C GLN A 27 18.14 -5.63 0.39
N VAL A 28 17.95 -4.64 -0.48
CA VAL A 28 17.34 -3.34 -0.12
C VAL A 28 15.91 -3.52 0.37
N ILE A 29 15.16 -4.43 -0.27
CA ILE A 29 13.79 -4.77 0.15
C ILE A 29 13.78 -5.32 1.58
N GLU A 30 14.64 -6.29 1.90
CA GLU A 30 14.71 -6.88 3.24
C GLU A 30 15.23 -5.89 4.30
N GLU A 31 16.25 -5.10 3.99
CA GLU A 31 16.78 -4.07 4.90
C GLU A 31 15.72 -3.02 5.23
N THR A 32 14.98 -2.55 4.22
CA THR A 32 13.87 -1.61 4.40
C THR A 32 12.76 -2.23 5.23
N ALA A 33 12.38 -3.48 4.94
CA ALA A 33 11.35 -4.20 5.67
C ALA A 33 11.70 -4.34 7.15
N HIS A 34 12.94 -4.77 7.46
CA HIS A 34 13.39 -4.93 8.84
C HIS A 34 13.42 -3.61 9.62
N ARG A 35 13.81 -2.50 8.98
CA ARG A 35 13.75 -1.19 9.63
C ARG A 35 12.30 -0.81 9.98
N LEU A 36 11.37 -0.97 9.03
CA LEU A 36 9.95 -0.65 9.24
C LEU A 36 9.31 -1.57 10.29
N GLU A 37 9.67 -2.85 10.32
CA GLU A 37 9.28 -3.79 11.39
C GLU A 37 9.74 -3.31 12.76
N GLY A 38 11.00 -2.84 12.87
CA GLY A 38 11.54 -2.27 14.11
C GLY A 38 10.84 -1.00 14.59
N LEU A 39 10.21 -0.25 13.68
CA LEU A 39 9.39 0.92 13.98
C LEU A 39 7.93 0.59 14.29
N ASN A 40 7.53 -0.70 14.25
CA ASN A 40 6.13 -1.12 14.29
C ASN A 40 5.26 -0.39 13.26
N TYR A 41 5.83 -0.10 12.08
CA TYR A 41 5.11 0.58 11.00
C TYR A 41 3.86 -0.21 10.61
N ALA A 42 2.68 0.44 10.70
CA ALA A 42 1.39 -0.22 10.59
C ALA A 42 0.41 0.62 9.73
N PRO A 43 0.65 0.72 8.42
CA PRO A 43 -0.27 1.39 7.52
C PRO A 43 -1.66 0.71 7.53
N PRO A 44 -2.75 1.47 7.34
CA PRO A 44 -4.12 0.97 7.34
C PRO A 44 -4.45 0.22 6.03
N ILE A 45 -3.76 -0.90 5.80
CA ILE A 45 -3.97 -1.79 4.66
C ILE A 45 -4.50 -3.15 5.13
N THR A 46 -5.16 -3.88 4.23
CA THR A 46 -5.68 -5.23 4.52
C THR A 46 -4.69 -6.34 4.24
N THR A 47 -3.62 -6.04 3.48
CA THR A 47 -2.54 -6.98 3.20
C THR A 47 -1.72 -7.24 4.47
N PRO A 48 -1.40 -8.50 4.82
CA PRO A 48 -0.53 -8.80 5.95
C PRO A 48 0.80 -8.04 5.86
N MET A 49 1.23 -7.42 6.97
CA MET A 49 2.39 -6.54 6.98
C MET A 49 3.68 -7.21 6.50
N GLU A 50 3.97 -8.42 6.97
CA GLU A 50 5.16 -9.19 6.54
C GLU A 50 5.24 -9.36 5.02
N LYS A 51 4.07 -9.55 4.38
CA LYS A 51 3.95 -9.66 2.92
C LYS A 51 4.06 -8.29 2.26
N PHE A 52 3.41 -7.28 2.81
CA PHE A 52 3.39 -5.93 2.24
C PHE A 52 4.79 -5.30 2.20
N LEU A 53 5.55 -5.37 3.28
CA LEU A 53 6.89 -4.75 3.36
C LEU A 53 7.87 -5.31 2.32
N ARG A 54 7.66 -6.55 1.89
CA ARG A 54 8.48 -7.27 0.90
C ARG A 54 7.86 -7.30 -0.49
N ILE A 55 6.73 -6.62 -0.69
CA ILE A 55 6.01 -6.67 -1.95
C ILE A 55 6.82 -5.95 -3.04
N ASN A 56 6.93 -6.58 -4.21
CA ASN A 56 7.48 -5.96 -5.41
C ASN A 56 6.35 -5.69 -6.41
N LYS A 57 6.69 -5.15 -7.58
CA LYS A 57 5.77 -4.80 -8.65
C LYS A 57 4.86 -5.95 -9.07
N GLY A 58 5.41 -7.17 -9.14
CA GLY A 58 4.62 -8.37 -9.43
C GLY A 58 3.65 -8.69 -8.30
N GLY A 59 4.11 -8.60 -7.06
CA GLY A 59 3.31 -8.83 -5.86
C GLY A 59 2.15 -7.84 -5.72
N ILE A 60 2.38 -6.54 -5.94
CA ILE A 60 1.33 -5.52 -5.82
C ILE A 60 0.27 -5.71 -6.91
N MET A 61 0.66 -6.06 -8.13
CA MET A 61 -0.28 -6.38 -9.20
C MET A 61 -1.14 -7.59 -8.84
N ALA A 62 -0.54 -8.66 -8.31
CA ALA A 62 -1.28 -9.83 -7.85
C ALA A 62 -2.23 -9.51 -6.69
N GLU A 63 -1.83 -8.65 -5.77
CA GLU A 63 -2.66 -8.22 -4.64
C GLU A 63 -3.88 -7.39 -5.11
N ILE A 64 -3.68 -6.52 -6.10
CA ILE A 64 -4.78 -5.77 -6.72
C ILE A 64 -5.76 -6.72 -7.40
N GLU A 65 -5.28 -7.70 -8.18
CA GLU A 65 -6.16 -8.70 -8.79
C GLU A 65 -6.94 -9.49 -7.74
N ARG A 66 -6.29 -9.85 -6.62
CA ARG A 66 -6.96 -10.53 -5.50
C ARG A 66 -8.12 -9.68 -4.96
N ILE A 67 -7.89 -8.38 -4.71
CA ILE A 67 -8.92 -7.47 -4.17
C ILE A 67 -10.07 -7.29 -5.16
N LEU A 68 -9.77 -7.14 -6.46
CA LEU A 68 -10.80 -7.02 -7.50
C LEU A 68 -11.70 -8.27 -7.58
N ASN A 69 -11.11 -9.45 -7.41
CA ASN A 69 -11.80 -10.73 -7.50
C ASN A 69 -12.47 -11.19 -6.18
N MET A 70 -12.34 -10.44 -5.08
CA MET A 70 -13.10 -10.71 -3.85
C MET A 70 -14.61 -10.73 -4.12
N SER A 71 -15.36 -11.53 -3.37
CA SER A 71 -16.82 -11.43 -3.37
C SER A 71 -17.28 -10.08 -2.79
N ALA A 72 -18.52 -9.68 -3.08
CA ALA A 72 -19.10 -8.47 -2.49
C ALA A 72 -19.22 -8.58 -0.96
N GLU A 73 -19.47 -9.78 -0.44
CA GLU A 73 -19.53 -10.07 1.00
C GLU A 73 -18.17 -9.87 1.67
N GLU A 74 -17.10 -10.44 1.09
CA GLU A 74 -15.73 -10.23 1.57
C GLU A 74 -15.28 -8.77 1.44
N ALA A 75 -15.67 -8.07 0.38
CA ALA A 75 -15.34 -6.66 0.24
C ALA A 75 -16.03 -5.78 1.30
N CYS A 76 -17.25 -6.13 1.70
CA CYS A 76 -18.02 -5.37 2.67
C CYS A 76 -17.60 -5.63 4.14
N THR A 77 -16.80 -6.66 4.44
CA THR A 77 -16.18 -6.84 5.77
C THR A 77 -14.93 -5.98 5.98
N ILE A 78 -14.40 -5.36 4.92
CA ILE A 78 -13.17 -4.55 4.96
C ILE A 78 -13.39 -3.20 5.66
N VAL A 79 -14.60 -2.63 5.61
CA VAL A 79 -14.88 -1.29 6.14
C VAL A 79 -15.92 -1.36 7.25
N LEU A 80 -15.50 -1.07 8.48
CA LEU A 80 -16.38 -1.02 9.66
C LEU A 80 -17.26 0.24 9.75
N THR A 81 -17.08 1.24 8.88
CA THR A 81 -17.52 2.61 9.21
C THR A 81 -18.31 3.40 8.17
N GLN A 82 -18.59 2.94 6.93
CA GLN A 82 -19.45 3.71 6.01
C GLN A 82 -20.27 2.86 5.03
N PRO A 83 -21.51 3.27 4.70
CA PRO A 83 -22.35 2.62 3.69
C PRO A 83 -22.01 3.16 2.28
N SER A 84 -20.79 2.90 1.79
CA SER A 84 -20.52 2.94 0.35
C SER A 84 -20.94 1.61 -0.29
N LYS A 85 -21.24 1.57 -1.59
CA LYS A 85 -21.52 0.30 -2.27
C LYS A 85 -20.27 -0.57 -2.19
N CYS A 86 -20.39 -1.88 -1.93
CA CYS A 86 -19.22 -2.77 -1.73
C CYS A 86 -18.19 -2.71 -2.88
N GLU A 87 -18.60 -2.36 -4.10
CA GLU A 87 -17.69 -2.15 -5.24
C GLU A 87 -16.77 -0.93 -5.07
N ASP A 88 -17.27 0.16 -4.49
CA ASP A 88 -16.48 1.37 -4.21
C ASP A 88 -15.41 1.09 -3.14
N ILE A 89 -15.70 0.18 -2.21
CA ILE A 89 -14.76 -0.25 -1.16
C ILE A 89 -13.52 -0.93 -1.76
N LYS A 90 -13.68 -1.76 -2.79
CA LYS A 90 -12.54 -2.42 -3.45
C LYS A 90 -11.60 -1.40 -4.07
N VAL A 91 -12.14 -0.43 -4.80
CA VAL A 91 -11.35 0.62 -5.44
C VAL A 91 -10.65 1.47 -4.39
N GLN A 92 -11.34 1.86 -3.31
CA GLN A 92 -10.73 2.59 -2.20
C GLN A 92 -9.58 1.80 -1.55
N THR A 93 -9.79 0.50 -1.30
CA THR A 93 -8.76 -0.39 -0.73
C THR A 93 -7.54 -0.46 -1.65
N ILE A 94 -7.74 -0.59 -2.95
CA ILE A 94 -6.67 -0.60 -3.96
C ILE A 94 -5.94 0.74 -3.98
N SER A 95 -6.65 1.87 -3.92
CA SER A 95 -6.05 3.21 -3.88
C SER A 95 -5.16 3.41 -2.66
N ILE A 96 -5.61 2.98 -1.48
CA ILE A 96 -4.83 3.05 -0.24
C ILE A 96 -3.59 2.15 -0.34
N LEU A 97 -3.76 0.91 -0.80
CA LEU A 97 -2.64 -0.02 -0.98
C LEU A 97 -1.60 0.54 -1.97
N PHE A 98 -2.05 1.13 -3.08
CA PHE A 98 -1.18 1.74 -4.07
C PHE A 98 -0.43 2.96 -3.54
N TYR A 99 -1.09 3.79 -2.73
CA TYR A 99 -0.44 4.92 -2.06
C TYR A 99 0.75 4.46 -1.21
N TYR A 100 0.54 3.50 -0.32
CA TYR A 100 1.61 2.97 0.54
C TYR A 100 2.67 2.20 -0.25
N TYR A 101 2.31 1.56 -1.36
CA TYR A 101 3.31 0.94 -2.22
C TYR A 101 4.27 1.97 -2.83
N LYS A 102 3.78 3.16 -3.24
CA LYS A 102 4.65 4.24 -3.71
C LYS A 102 5.55 4.77 -2.60
N GLU A 103 5.03 4.93 -1.39
CA GLU A 103 5.83 5.30 -0.22
C GLU A 103 6.96 4.27 0.02
N LEU A 104 6.64 2.97 -0.07
CA LEU A 104 7.63 1.90 0.06
C LEU A 104 8.72 1.96 -1.02
N LEU A 105 8.38 2.34 -2.25
CA LEU A 105 9.38 2.56 -3.30
C LEU A 105 10.30 3.75 -2.99
N LEU A 106 9.77 4.85 -2.46
CA LEU A 106 10.57 6.00 -2.05
C LEU A 106 11.53 5.62 -0.91
N LEU A 107 11.04 4.88 0.09
CA LEU A 107 11.84 4.38 1.20
C LEU A 107 13.00 3.50 0.72
N ARG A 108 12.72 2.57 -0.21
CA ARG A 108 13.73 1.69 -0.84
C ARG A 108 14.72 2.45 -1.72
N ALA A 109 14.28 3.55 -2.33
CA ALA A 109 15.16 4.46 -3.07
C ALA A 109 16.04 5.32 -2.14
N GLY A 110 15.87 5.21 -0.81
CA GLY A 110 16.61 6.00 0.17
C GLY A 110 16.16 7.45 0.24
N ASP A 111 14.89 7.73 -0.09
CA ASP A 111 14.36 9.09 0.00
C ASP A 111 14.36 9.58 1.46
N GLY A 112 15.26 10.51 1.77
CA GLY A 112 15.48 10.99 3.13
C GLY A 112 14.24 11.65 3.73
N LYS A 113 13.49 12.42 2.92
CA LYS A 113 12.28 13.10 3.39
C LYS A 113 11.21 12.08 3.82
N THR A 114 10.98 11.04 3.03
CA THR A 114 10.02 10.00 3.36
C THR A 114 10.43 9.24 4.63
N TRP A 115 11.74 8.99 4.81
CA TRP A 115 12.25 8.42 6.06
C TRP A 115 12.05 9.35 7.26
N ASP A 116 12.31 10.66 7.11
CA ASP A 116 12.07 11.65 8.17
C ASP A 116 10.58 11.69 8.55
N ASP A 117 9.67 11.69 7.56
CA ASP A 117 8.22 11.67 7.80
C ASP A 117 7.80 10.41 8.60
N ILE A 118 8.36 9.23 8.28
CA ILE A 118 8.09 7.98 9.00
C ILE A 118 8.67 8.01 10.42
N ASP A 119 9.91 8.45 10.57
CA ASP A 119 10.58 8.55 11.87
C ASP A 119 9.81 9.51 12.79
N GLU A 120 9.34 10.65 12.29
CA GLU A 120 8.48 11.59 13.03
C GLU A 120 7.15 10.98 13.45
N MET A 121 6.54 10.14 12.63
CA MET A 121 5.25 9.52 12.94
C MET A 121 5.35 8.35 13.92
N TYR A 122 6.48 7.63 13.95
CA TYR A 122 6.58 6.34 14.66
C TYR A 122 7.65 6.29 15.76
N LEU A 123 8.58 7.24 15.87
CA LEU A 123 9.56 7.28 16.97
C LEU A 123 9.07 8.04 18.21
N TYR A 124 8.01 8.84 18.08
CA TYR A 124 7.51 9.71 19.17
C TYR A 124 6.24 9.18 19.85
N ASP A 125 5.85 7.93 19.60
CA ASP A 125 4.72 7.23 20.26
C ASP A 125 5.17 6.33 21.43
#